data_AF-A0A957L5X1-F1
#
_entry.id   AF-A0A957L5X1-F1
#
_cell.length_a   1.000
_cell.length_b   1.000
_cell.length_c   1.000
_cell.angle_alpha   90.00
_cell.angle_beta   90.00
_cell.angle_gamma   90.00
#
_symmetry.space_group_name_H-M   'P 1'
#
loop_
_entity.id
_entity.type
_entity.pdbx_description
1 polymer ?
#
loop_
_entity_poly.entity_id
_entity_poly.type
_entity_poly.pdbx_seq_one_letter_code
_entity_poly.pdbx_strand_id
1 'polypeptide(L)'
;MSLTSSEEVSQSHITFEETPERLKVTIPVRRKLSNWVFLTLYTLMLIVWVGGFFYGISAYTRNVRASSAGGSFIFVLTVLVILMLLVWLWFGRRFIWRWWQYHMASREILFINKDVLIVRRPVSILGLTDAYDMKHLSPLYWSDKYNCLAFDYGA
;
A
#
# COMPACT_ATOMS: atom_id res chain seq x y z
N MET A 1 -26.04 32.85 24.43
CA MET A 1 -26.66 32.15 23.30
C MET A 1 -25.68 31.06 22.87
N SER A 2 -25.79 29.89 23.49
CA SER A 2 -24.84 28.77 23.38
C SER A 2 -25.26 27.87 22.23
N LEU A 3 -24.41 27.69 21.23
CA LEU A 3 -24.59 26.68 20.19
C LEU A 3 -24.05 25.36 20.71
N THR A 4 -24.92 24.61 21.39
CA THR A 4 -24.80 23.17 21.57
C THR A 4 -25.31 22.49 20.29
N SER A 5 -24.39 22.05 19.43
CA SER A 5 -24.72 21.07 18.37
C SER A 5 -23.48 20.27 17.97
N SER A 6 -22.86 19.60 18.93
CA SER A 6 -22.02 18.43 18.66
C SER A 6 -22.92 17.21 18.80
N GLU A 7 -23.81 17.00 17.83
CA GLU A 7 -24.47 15.71 17.66
C GLU A 7 -23.42 14.72 17.17
N GLU A 8 -22.82 13.97 18.11
CA GLU A 8 -22.11 12.75 17.81
C GLU A 8 -23.11 11.73 17.24
N VAL A 9 -23.29 11.75 15.92
CA VAL A 9 -24.00 10.69 15.20
C VAL A 9 -23.11 9.44 15.18
N SER A 10 -23.14 8.70 16.28
CA SER A 10 -22.55 7.37 16.40
C SER A 10 -23.43 6.36 15.67
N GLN A 11 -23.27 6.29 14.34
CA GLN A 11 -23.67 5.12 13.57
C GLN A 11 -22.46 4.60 12.79
N SER A 12 -21.69 3.74 13.46
CA SER A 12 -20.67 2.85 12.87
C SER A 12 -19.40 3.53 12.30
N HIS A 13 -18.74 4.26 13.19
CA HIS A 13 -17.31 4.62 13.23
C HIS A 13 -16.71 5.38 12.04
N ILE A 14 -17.47 6.30 11.43
CA ILE A 14 -16.92 7.36 10.58
C ILE A 14 -16.69 8.58 11.47
N THR A 15 -15.46 9.09 11.55
CA THR A 15 -15.10 10.26 12.38
C THR A 15 -14.82 11.45 11.49
N PHE A 16 -15.54 12.54 11.76
CA PHE A 16 -15.34 13.83 11.11
C PHE A 16 -14.64 14.77 12.09
N GLU A 17 -13.46 15.25 11.72
CA GLU A 17 -12.74 16.29 12.44
C GLU A 17 -12.69 17.53 11.53
N GLU A 18 -13.53 18.51 11.83
CA GLU A 18 -13.56 19.79 11.11
C GLU A 18 -12.59 20.77 11.79
N THR A 19 -11.59 21.20 11.04
CA THR A 19 -10.66 22.27 11.43
C THR A 19 -10.93 23.45 10.49
N PRO A 20 -10.78 24.73 10.92
CA PRO A 20 -11.01 25.90 10.07
C PRO A 20 -10.25 25.89 8.72
N GLU A 21 -9.18 25.11 8.61
CA GLU A 21 -8.38 24.97 7.38
C GLU A 21 -8.62 23.65 6.62
N ARG A 22 -9.22 22.63 7.25
CA ARG A 22 -9.31 21.29 6.66
C ARG A 22 -10.43 20.44 7.25
N LEU A 23 -11.06 19.64 6.40
CA LEU A 23 -11.98 18.59 6.81
C LEU A 23 -11.23 17.25 6.79
N LYS A 24 -11.09 16.62 7.96
CA LYS A 24 -10.51 15.28 8.08
C LYS A 24 -11.65 14.27 8.26
N VAL A 25 -11.76 13.35 7.31
CA VAL A 25 -12.76 12.27 7.33
C VAL A 25 -12.05 10.95 7.50
N THR A 26 -12.33 10.23 8.58
CA THR A 26 -11.80 8.89 8.83
C THR A 26 -12.87 7.88 8.50
N ILE A 27 -12.65 7.08 7.45
CA ILE A 27 -13.60 6.07 6.98
C ILE A 27 -13.03 4.68 7.30
N PRO A 28 -13.76 3.82 8.03
CA PRO A 28 -13.37 2.44 8.25
C PRO A 28 -13.57 1.68 6.95
N VAL A 29 -12.53 0.97 6.50
CA VAL A 29 -12.57 0.23 5.24
C VAL A 29 -13.44 -1.02 5.43
N ARG A 30 -14.70 -0.98 4.98
CA ARG A 30 -15.64 -2.11 5.05
C ARG A 30 -15.38 -3.14 3.94
N ARG A 31 -14.20 -3.74 3.93
CA ARG A 31 -13.85 -4.82 2.99
C ARG A 31 -14.12 -6.19 3.64
N LYS A 32 -15.39 -6.54 3.81
CA LYS A 32 -15.83 -7.56 4.79
C LYS A 32 -15.63 -9.04 4.44
N LEU A 33 -15.32 -9.46 3.20
CA LEU A 33 -15.16 -10.92 2.91
C LEU A 33 -14.17 -11.28 1.79
N SER A 34 -14.29 -10.69 0.59
CA SER A 34 -13.40 -11.02 -0.55
C SER A 34 -11.95 -10.56 -0.35
N ASN A 35 -11.74 -9.48 0.41
CA ASN A 35 -10.40 -8.92 0.65
C ASN A 35 -9.50 -9.82 1.50
N TRP A 36 -10.06 -10.72 2.31
CA TRP A 36 -9.26 -11.66 3.10
C TRP A 36 -8.56 -12.68 2.21
N VAL A 37 -9.19 -13.11 1.11
CA VAL A 37 -8.57 -14.00 0.12
C VAL A 37 -7.41 -13.31 -0.59
N PHE A 38 -7.59 -12.05 -0.98
CA PHE A 38 -6.50 -11.28 -1.58
C PHE A 38 -5.38 -11.01 -0.57
N LEU A 39 -5.73 -10.68 0.67
CA LEU A 39 -4.75 -10.47 1.73
C LEU A 39 -3.90 -11.71 1.99
N THR A 40 -4.52 -12.88 2.10
CA THR A 40 -3.79 -14.15 2.30
C THR A 40 -2.95 -14.47 1.08
N LEU A 41 -3.48 -14.33 -0.13
CA LEU A 41 -2.74 -14.54 -1.38
C LEU A 41 -1.51 -13.64 -1.47
N TYR A 42 -1.66 -12.33 -1.25
CA TYR A 42 -0.54 -11.39 -1.28
C TYR A 42 0.44 -11.63 -0.13
N THR A 43 -0.02 -12.11 1.03
CA THR A 43 0.86 -12.49 2.15
C THR A 43 1.70 -13.71 1.81
N LEU A 44 1.08 -14.75 1.22
CA LEU A 44 1.81 -15.93 0.72
C LEU A 44 2.81 -15.53 -0.38
N MET A 45 2.40 -14.67 -1.30
CA MET A 45 3.28 -14.17 -2.36
C MET A 45 4.46 -13.37 -1.79
N LEU A 46 4.24 -12.59 -0.73
CA LEU A 46 5.29 -11.88 -0.01
C LEU A 46 6.24 -12.86 0.69
N ILE A 47 5.72 -13.91 1.33
CA ILE A 47 6.53 -14.97 1.96
C ILE A 47 7.38 -15.68 0.90
N VAL A 48 6.81 -16.06 -0.24
CA VAL A 48 7.54 -16.70 -1.34
C VAL A 48 8.61 -15.76 -1.90
N TRP A 49 8.31 -14.47 -2.05
CA TRP A 49 9.26 -13.50 -2.55
C TRP A 49 10.44 -13.26 -1.60
N VAL A 50 10.17 -13.10 -0.30
CA VAL A 50 11.20 -12.97 0.74
C VAL A 50 11.99 -14.27 0.88
N GLY A 51 11.30 -15.40 0.93
CA GLY A 51 11.90 -16.73 1.03
C GLY A 51 12.78 -17.04 -0.17
N GLY A 52 12.33 -16.73 -1.39
CA GLY A 52 13.10 -16.88 -2.62
C GLY A 52 14.37 -16.03 -2.63
N PHE A 53 14.32 -14.82 -2.07
CA PHE A 53 15.51 -13.97 -1.91
C PHE A 53 16.56 -14.61 -0.99
N PHE A 54 16.16 -15.06 0.20
CA PHE A 54 17.06 -15.75 1.13
C PHE A 54 17.57 -17.08 0.57
N TYR A 55 16.69 -17.84 -0.09
CA TYR A 55 17.04 -19.07 -0.75
C TYR A 55 18.09 -18.83 -1.85
N GLY A 56 17.87 -17.84 -2.72
CA GLY A 56 18.80 -17.47 -3.79
C GLY A 56 20.20 -17.12 -3.27
N ILE A 57 20.29 -16.34 -2.19
CA ILE A 57 21.57 -16.03 -1.53
C ILE A 57 22.21 -17.29 -0.95
N SER A 58 21.44 -18.13 -0.26
CA SER A 58 21.96 -19.35 0.35
C SER A 58 22.43 -20.38 -0.69
N ALA A 59 21.70 -20.52 -1.80
CA ALA A 59 22.04 -21.39 -2.92
C ALA A 59 23.29 -20.87 -3.64
N TYR A 60 23.36 -19.56 -3.88
CA TYR A 60 24.52 -18.92 -4.49
C TYR A 60 25.79 -19.17 -3.65
N THR A 61 25.74 -18.89 -2.35
CA THR A 61 26.90 -19.08 -1.45
C THR A 61 27.34 -20.54 -1.35
N ARG A 62 26.40 -21.50 -1.37
CA ARG A 62 26.72 -22.93 -1.42
C ARG A 62 27.42 -23.32 -2.73
N ASN A 63 26.90 -22.86 -3.87
CA ASN A 63 27.46 -23.18 -5.19
C ASN A 63 28.85 -22.57 -5.39
N VAL A 64 29.08 -21.34 -4.95
CA VAL A 64 30.41 -20.70 -5.02
C VAL A 64 31.43 -21.44 -4.14
N ARG A 65 31.03 -21.89 -2.94
CA ARG A 65 31.93 -22.66 -2.05
C ARG A 65 32.25 -24.05 -2.60
N ALA A 66 31.31 -24.69 -3.29
CA ALA A 66 31.50 -26.01 -3.89
C ALA A 66 32.20 -25.96 -5.26
N SER A 67 32.34 -24.76 -5.85
CA SER A 67 32.92 -24.60 -7.17
C SER A 67 34.44 -24.59 -7.10
N SER A 68 35.08 -25.39 -7.95
CA SER A 68 36.51 -25.33 -8.25
C SER A 68 36.85 -24.36 -9.39
N ALA A 69 35.88 -23.55 -9.85
CA ALA A 69 36.07 -22.62 -10.96
C ALA A 69 37.03 -21.47 -10.59
N GLY A 70 37.76 -20.98 -11.60
CA GLY A 70 38.71 -19.88 -11.41
C GLY A 70 38.07 -18.56 -10.96
N GLY A 71 38.84 -17.70 -10.30
CA GLY A 71 38.35 -16.47 -9.67
C GLY A 71 37.62 -15.50 -10.61
N SER A 72 38.05 -15.39 -11.87
CA SER A 72 37.40 -14.52 -12.87
C SER A 72 35.97 -14.98 -13.22
N PHE A 73 35.74 -16.30 -13.26
CA PHE A 73 34.40 -16.85 -13.54
C PHE A 73 33.44 -16.57 -12.38
N ILE A 74 33.90 -16.78 -11.14
CA ILE A 74 33.13 -16.48 -9.93
C ILE A 74 32.79 -14.99 -9.87
N PHE A 75 33.71 -14.10 -10.25
CA PHE A 75 33.47 -12.66 -10.27
C PHE A 75 32.32 -12.28 -11.22
N VAL A 76 32.36 -12.74 -12.48
CA VAL A 76 31.31 -12.46 -13.47
C VAL A 76 29.97 -13.02 -13.00
N LEU A 77 29.97 -14.25 -12.46
CA LEU A 77 28.76 -14.87 -11.89
C LEU A 77 28.20 -14.05 -10.72
N THR A 78 29.07 -13.52 -9.84
CA THR A 78 28.67 -12.69 -8.71
C THR A 78 27.94 -11.43 -9.19
N VAL A 79 28.52 -10.73 -10.16
CA VAL A 79 27.93 -9.51 -10.72
C VAL A 79 26.55 -9.79 -11.34
N LEU A 80 26.44 -10.90 -12.09
CA LEU A 80 25.18 -11.29 -12.72
C LEU A 80 24.10 -11.64 -11.67
N VAL A 81 24.47 -12.37 -10.61
CA VAL A 81 23.54 -12.70 -9.52
C VAL A 81 23.11 -11.44 -8.76
N ILE A 82 24.03 -10.51 -8.50
CA ILE A 82 23.69 -9.22 -7.88
C ILE A 82 22.69 -8.45 -8.74
N LEU A 83 22.94 -8.34 -10.05
CA LEU A 83 22.01 -7.69 -10.99
C LEU A 83 20.63 -8.36 -10.96
N MET A 84 20.58 -9.69 -10.98
CA MET A 84 19.34 -10.45 -10.89
C MET A 84 18.61 -10.20 -9.56
N LEU A 85 19.32 -10.16 -8.43
CA LEU A 85 18.74 -9.86 -7.12
C LEU A 85 18.22 -8.42 -7.04
N LEU A 86 18.91 -7.45 -7.64
CA LEU A 86 18.44 -6.08 -7.72
C LEU A 86 17.12 -5.98 -8.50
N VAL A 87 17.03 -6.67 -9.64
CA VAL A 87 15.79 -6.76 -10.42
C VAL A 87 14.68 -7.43 -9.61
N TRP A 88 14.97 -8.55 -8.94
CA TRP A 88 14.03 -9.26 -8.06
C TRP A 88 13.50 -8.36 -6.93
N LEU A 89 14.39 -7.59 -6.30
CA LEU A 89 14.04 -6.65 -5.25
C LEU A 89 13.17 -5.50 -5.77
N TRP A 90 13.52 -4.96 -6.94
CA TRP A 90 12.78 -3.87 -7.57
C TRP A 90 11.35 -4.29 -7.92
N PHE A 91 11.18 -5.45 -8.58
CA PHE A 91 9.86 -5.97 -8.94
C PHE A 91 9.00 -6.29 -7.72
N GLY A 92 9.52 -7.05 -6.75
CA GLY A 92 8.72 -7.42 -5.58
C GLY A 92 8.36 -6.22 -4.70
N ARG A 93 9.27 -5.26 -4.54
CA ARG A 93 8.95 -4.02 -3.82
C ARG A 93 7.92 -3.17 -4.56
N ARG A 94 7.97 -3.09 -5.89
CA ARG A 94 7.03 -2.25 -6.65
C ARG A 94 5.64 -2.87 -6.70
N PHE A 95 5.54 -4.18 -6.91
CA PHE A 95 4.26 -4.85 -7.06
C PHE A 95 3.80 -5.45 -5.74
N ILE A 96 4.45 -6.50 -5.25
CA ILE A 96 3.99 -7.32 -4.13
C ILE A 96 3.81 -6.47 -2.87
N TRP A 97 4.81 -5.65 -2.54
CA TRP A 97 4.77 -4.83 -1.33
C TRP A 97 3.67 -3.76 -1.36
N ARG A 98 3.49 -3.06 -2.49
CA ARG A 98 2.44 -2.03 -2.63
C ARG A 98 1.04 -2.61 -2.55
N TRP A 99 0.80 -3.71 -3.27
CA TRP A 99 -0.50 -4.38 -3.25
C TRP A 99 -0.79 -4.98 -1.87
N TRP A 100 0.20 -5.59 -1.23
CA TRP A 100 0.05 -6.08 0.14
C TRP A 100 -0.32 -4.95 1.12
N GLN A 101 0.35 -3.80 1.06
CA GLN A 101 0.01 -2.63 1.88
C GLN A 101 -1.42 -2.12 1.62
N TYR A 102 -1.84 -2.10 0.35
CA TYR A 102 -3.19 -1.69 -0.03
C TYR A 102 -4.27 -2.61 0.57
N HIS A 103 -4.01 -3.92 0.62
CA HIS A 103 -4.94 -4.90 1.19
C HIS A 103 -4.88 -4.96 2.72
N MET A 104 -3.73 -4.62 3.33
CA MET A 104 -3.55 -4.53 4.78
C MET A 104 -4.16 -3.26 5.42
N ALA A 105 -4.41 -2.21 4.64
CA ALA A 105 -4.97 -0.97 5.17
C ALA A 105 -6.41 -1.18 5.69
N SER A 106 -6.61 -0.95 7.01
CA SER A 106 -7.91 -1.13 7.69
C SER A 106 -8.77 0.14 7.75
N ARG A 107 -8.16 1.31 7.50
CA ARG A 107 -8.82 2.62 7.52
C ARG A 107 -8.26 3.51 6.43
N GLU A 108 -9.11 4.38 5.91
CA GLU A 108 -8.74 5.45 4.98
C GLU A 108 -9.02 6.79 5.67
N ILE A 109 -8.03 7.68 5.65
CA ILE A 109 -8.13 9.03 6.21
C ILE A 109 -8.07 9.98 5.03
N LEU A 110 -9.16 10.69 4.77
CA LEU A 110 -9.22 11.73 3.76
C LEU A 110 -9.00 13.07 4.44
N PHE A 111 -8.05 13.85 3.93
CA PHE A 111 -7.89 15.25 4.27
C PHE A 111 -8.35 16.07 3.07
N ILE A 112 -9.47 16.76 3.23
CA ILE A 112 -10.05 17.63 2.21
C ILE A 112 -9.63 19.06 2.58
N ASN A 113 -8.81 19.66 1.73
CA ASN A 113 -8.45 21.09 1.74
C ASN A 113 -8.97 21.72 0.44
N LYS A 114 -9.14 23.04 0.37
CA LYS A 114 -9.68 23.76 -0.82
C LYS A 114 -8.91 23.48 -2.11
N ASP A 115 -7.61 23.21 -2.02
CA ASP A 115 -6.73 23.00 -3.19
C ASP A 115 -6.34 21.53 -3.40
N VAL A 116 -6.35 20.71 -2.35
CA VAL A 116 -5.77 19.35 -2.40
C VAL A 116 -6.62 18.38 -1.59
N LEU A 117 -6.86 17.20 -2.18
CA LEU A 117 -7.38 16.03 -1.50
C LEU A 117 -6.24 15.06 -1.19
N ILE A 118 -5.96 14.80 0.08
CA ILE A 118 -4.96 13.82 0.50
C ILE A 118 -5.65 12.58 1.04
N VAL A 119 -5.40 11.43 0.41
CA VAL A 119 -5.88 10.12 0.86
C VAL A 119 -4.73 9.39 1.55
N ARG A 120 -4.85 9.19 2.85
CA ARG A 120 -3.85 8.48 3.66
C ARG A 120 -4.40 7.12 4.11
N ARG A 121 -3.69 6.06 3.77
CA ARG A 121 -3.95 4.67 4.17
C ARG A 121 -2.88 4.21 5.16
N PRO A 122 -3.07 4.41 6.47
CA PRO A 122 -2.06 4.02 7.46
C PRO A 122 -1.92 2.50 7.53
N VAL A 123 -0.72 2.01 7.25
CA VAL A 123 -0.23 0.66 7.53
C VAL A 123 0.88 0.80 8.58
N SER A 124 1.03 -0.17 9.49
CA SER A 124 1.81 0.00 10.75
C SER A 124 3.25 0.50 10.60
N ILE A 125 3.86 0.43 9.41
CA ILE A 125 5.28 0.81 9.20
C ILE A 125 5.48 1.79 8.02
N LEU A 126 4.65 1.77 6.97
CA LEU A 126 4.79 2.60 5.77
C LEU A 126 3.42 2.80 5.11
N GLY A 127 2.62 3.75 5.60
CA GLY A 127 1.31 4.06 5.03
C GLY A 127 1.41 4.60 3.60
N LEU A 128 0.46 4.23 2.75
CA LEU A 128 0.32 4.83 1.42
C LEU A 128 -0.34 6.20 1.59
N THR A 129 0.25 7.22 0.98
CA THR A 129 -0.30 8.58 0.98
C THR A 129 -0.33 9.05 -0.46
N ASP A 130 -1.54 9.26 -0.96
CA ASP A 130 -1.78 9.78 -2.30
C ASP A 130 -2.35 11.20 -2.14
N ALA A 131 -1.86 12.15 -2.95
CA ALA A 131 -2.34 13.52 -2.96
C ALA A 131 -2.85 13.85 -4.36
N TYR A 132 -4.05 14.41 -4.43
CA TYR A 132 -4.75 14.76 -5.66
C TYR A 132 -5.09 16.25 -5.64
N ASP A 133 -4.88 16.95 -6.76
CA ASP A 133 -5.32 18.34 -6.92
C ASP A 133 -6.85 18.37 -7.08
N MET A 134 -7.53 19.23 -6.32
CA MET A 134 -8.99 19.36 -6.38
C MET A 134 -9.49 19.85 -7.75
N LYS A 135 -8.65 20.54 -8.53
CA LYS A 135 -9.03 21.06 -9.87
C LYS A 135 -9.35 19.96 -10.88
N HIS A 136 -8.82 18.76 -10.67
CA HIS A 136 -8.99 17.61 -11.56
C HIS A 136 -9.88 16.52 -10.94
N LEU A 137 -10.54 16.85 -9.82
CA LEU A 137 -11.31 15.90 -9.04
C LEU A 137 -12.81 16.05 -9.36
N SER A 138 -13.46 14.95 -9.71
CA SER A 138 -14.92 14.93 -9.83
C SER A 138 -15.57 15.15 -8.47
N PRO A 139 -16.83 15.63 -8.42
CA PRO A 139 -17.61 15.60 -7.19
C PRO A 139 -17.64 14.19 -6.59
N LEU A 140 -17.59 14.10 -5.27
CA LEU A 140 -17.69 12.83 -4.55
C LEU A 140 -19.06 12.19 -4.83
N TYR A 141 -19.08 10.95 -5.30
CA TYR A 141 -20.30 10.19 -5.57
C TYR A 141 -20.29 8.84 -4.86
N TRP A 142 -21.46 8.24 -4.70
CA TRP A 142 -21.56 6.87 -4.19
C TRP A 142 -21.42 5.89 -5.35
N SER A 143 -20.44 4.98 -5.29
CA SER A 143 -20.27 3.93 -6.29
C SER A 143 -20.95 2.65 -5.84
N ASP A 144 -22.03 2.26 -6.50
CA ASP A 144 -22.74 1.00 -6.21
C ASP A 144 -21.85 -0.23 -6.50
N LYS A 145 -20.96 -0.12 -7.50
CA LYS A 145 -20.03 -1.20 -7.87
C LYS A 145 -19.05 -1.55 -6.76
N TYR A 146 -18.55 -0.54 -6.04
CA TYR A 146 -17.57 -0.71 -4.97
C TYR A 146 -18.17 -0.52 -3.57
N ASN A 147 -19.45 -0.19 -3.49
CA ASN A 147 -20.21 0.08 -2.27
C ASN A 147 -19.49 1.07 -1.34
N CYS A 148 -18.94 2.13 -1.93
CA CYS A 148 -18.14 3.13 -1.25
C CYS A 148 -18.26 4.50 -1.91
N LEU A 149 -17.87 5.54 -1.16
CA LEU A 149 -17.70 6.88 -1.69
C LEU A 149 -16.48 6.91 -2.62
N ALA A 150 -16.68 7.39 -3.84
CA ALA A 150 -15.71 7.37 -4.94
C ALA A 150 -15.58 8.77 -5.56
N PHE A 151 -14.48 8.97 -6.27
CA PHE A 151 -14.19 10.15 -7.07
C PHE A 151 -13.31 9.75 -8.24
N ASP A 152 -13.44 10.46 -9.35
CA ASP A 152 -12.62 10.29 -10.54
C ASP A 152 -11.59 11.43 -10.60
N TYR A 153 -10.39 11.11 -11.07
CA TYR A 153 -9.29 12.07 -11.19
C TYR A 153 -8.82 12.15 -12.65
N GLY A 154 -8.84 13.37 -13.22
CA GLY A 154 -8.43 13.63 -14.60
C GLY A 154 -9.50 13.33 -15.67
N ALA A 155 -10.76 13.29 -15.26
CA ALA A 155 -11.92 13.21 -16.16
C ALA A 155 -12.28 14.58 -16.75
#